data_AF-A0A519RV89-F1
#
_entry.id   AF-A0A519RV89-F1
#
_cell.length_a   1.000
_cell.length_b   1.000
_cell.length_c   1.000
_cell.angle_alpha   90.00
_cell.angle_beta   90.00
_cell.angle_gamma   90.00
#
_symmetry.space_group_name_H-M   'P 1'
#
loop_
_entity.id
_entity.type
_entity.pdbx_description
1 polymer ?
#
loop_
_entity_poly.entity_id
_entity_poly.type
_entity_poly.pdbx_seq_one_letter_code
_entity_poly.pdbx_strand_id
1 'polypeptide(L)'
;MQQLEQTLKTALQAAAQAVFNQEIPAASLVLQPTRKDFAGSFTLVTFPLTKAFGKGPEQIGQALGEWLTANAPAVAGYNVVKGFLNLEIADAEWLQLFTELSQQPAGAPVPFDGPRNVVVEYSSPNTNKPLHLGHLRNNFLGYSVAEILKATGATVTKANLVNDRGIHICKSMIAYQRFGEGATPESAGLKGDHLAGKYYVLFEKHYREEIKQLEAEGVANEIAKKQAPLMLEAQEMLQKWEAGDEEVMALWHRMNGWVYDGFNATYANIGVDFDKFYYESGTYLLGKERVEEGLQKGVFFKKENGSVWVDLQAEGLDEKLLLRADGTS
;
A
#
# COMPACT_ATOMS: atom_id res chain seq x y z
N MET A 1 -12.82 -15.74 19.85
CA MET A 1 -11.41 -16.17 19.61
C MET A 1 -10.45 -15.52 20.59
N GLN A 2 -10.24 -14.19 20.57
CA GLN A 2 -9.32 -13.53 21.53
C GLN A 2 -9.69 -13.77 23.00
N GLN A 3 -10.99 -13.70 23.34
CA GLN A 3 -11.46 -13.98 24.69
C GLN A 3 -11.18 -15.43 25.12
N LEU A 4 -11.42 -16.41 24.24
CA LEU A 4 -11.10 -17.82 24.49
C LEU A 4 -9.59 -18.02 24.71
N GLU A 5 -8.75 -17.43 23.87
CA GLU A 5 -7.29 -17.49 24.04
C GLU A 5 -6.86 -16.88 25.38
N GLN A 6 -7.47 -15.76 25.78
CA GLN A 6 -7.20 -15.12 27.06
C GLN A 6 -7.64 -16.00 28.24
N THR A 7 -8.81 -16.62 28.17
CA THR A 7 -9.29 -17.60 29.16
C THR A 7 -8.30 -18.74 29.31
N LEU A 8 -7.80 -19.29 28.20
CA LEU A 8 -6.80 -20.37 28.21
C LEU A 8 -5.48 -19.92 28.83
N LYS A 9 -4.99 -18.70 28.52
CA LYS A 9 -3.77 -18.16 29.13
C LYS A 9 -3.92 -17.95 30.64
N THR A 10 -5.07 -17.48 31.10
CA THR A 10 -5.35 -17.35 32.53
C THR A 10 -5.42 -18.72 33.22
N ALA A 11 -6.05 -19.72 32.59
CA ALA A 11 -6.07 -21.08 33.10
C ALA A 11 -4.66 -21.71 33.17
N LEU A 12 -3.82 -21.46 32.16
CA LEU A 12 -2.43 -21.90 32.14
C LEU A 12 -1.57 -21.23 33.21
N GLN A 13 -1.78 -19.94 33.47
CA GLN A 13 -1.13 -19.24 34.58
C GLN A 13 -1.51 -19.87 35.93
N ALA A 14 -2.79 -20.18 36.14
CA ALA A 14 -3.26 -20.85 37.35
C ALA A 14 -2.66 -22.27 37.47
N ALA A 15 -2.59 -23.02 36.37
CA ALA A 15 -1.96 -24.33 36.32
C ALA A 15 -0.47 -24.27 36.70
N ALA A 16 0.27 -23.30 36.15
CA ALA A 16 1.68 -23.10 36.45
C ALA A 16 1.90 -22.82 37.94
N GLN A 17 1.07 -21.97 38.55
CA GLN A 17 1.14 -21.68 39.97
C GLN A 17 0.79 -22.91 40.82
N ALA A 18 -0.27 -23.64 40.48
CA ALA A 18 -0.74 -24.78 41.26
C ALA A 18 0.21 -26.00 41.19
N VAL A 19 0.78 -26.27 40.02
CA VAL A 19 1.59 -27.47 39.76
C VAL A 19 3.07 -27.26 40.04
N PHE A 20 3.59 -26.08 39.70
CA PHE A 20 5.03 -25.79 39.78
C PHE A 20 5.39 -24.72 40.81
N ASN A 21 4.40 -24.09 41.46
CA ASN A 21 4.59 -22.95 42.36
C ASN A 21 5.39 -21.81 41.68
N GLN A 22 5.04 -21.55 40.42
CA GLN A 22 5.70 -20.55 39.58
C GLN A 22 4.66 -19.62 38.97
N GLU A 23 4.90 -18.32 39.15
CA GLU A 23 4.02 -17.28 38.61
C GLU A 23 4.54 -16.87 37.22
N ILE A 24 3.75 -17.16 36.18
CA ILE A 24 4.07 -16.79 34.80
C ILE A 24 3.02 -15.80 34.29
N PRO A 25 3.41 -14.62 33.79
CA PRO A 25 2.46 -13.68 33.21
C PRO A 25 1.74 -14.31 32.02
N ALA A 26 0.40 -14.26 32.00
CA ALA A 26 -0.42 -14.75 30.89
C ALA A 26 0.05 -14.20 29.52
N ALA A 27 0.49 -12.94 29.45
CA ALA A 27 0.99 -12.30 28.24
C ALA A 27 2.27 -12.95 27.66
N SER A 28 3.06 -13.64 28.49
CA SER A 28 4.27 -14.36 28.06
C SER A 28 3.98 -15.74 27.49
N LEU A 29 2.76 -16.26 27.72
CA LEU A 29 2.31 -17.53 27.16
C LEU A 29 1.83 -17.30 25.73
N VAL A 30 2.52 -17.92 24.78
CA VAL A 30 2.15 -17.87 23.37
C VAL A 30 1.46 -19.16 23.00
N LEU A 31 0.18 -19.05 22.62
CA LEU A 31 -0.59 -20.13 22.03
C LEU A 31 -0.54 -20.00 20.52
N GLN A 32 -0.36 -21.11 19.82
CA GLN A 32 -0.43 -21.18 18.37
C GLN A 32 -1.53 -22.15 17.95
N PRO A 33 -2.10 -22.01 16.74
CA PRO A 33 -2.99 -23.02 16.20
C PRO A 33 -2.33 -24.40 16.20
N THR A 34 -3.05 -25.41 16.68
CA THR A 34 -2.55 -26.80 16.60
C THR A 34 -2.39 -27.22 15.15
N ARG A 35 -1.29 -27.93 14.86
CA ARG A 35 -1.08 -28.49 13.52
C ARG A 35 -2.18 -29.50 13.20
N LYS A 36 -2.67 -29.50 11.96
CA LYS A 36 -3.76 -30.38 11.48
C LYS A 36 -3.49 -31.89 11.68
N ASP A 37 -2.23 -32.27 11.85
CA ASP A 37 -1.81 -33.66 12.08
C ASP A 37 -2.11 -34.15 13.51
N PHE A 38 -2.47 -33.27 14.44
CA PHE A 38 -2.72 -33.58 15.85
C PHE A 38 -4.11 -33.10 16.27
N ALA A 39 -4.69 -33.79 17.26
CA ALA A 39 -5.93 -33.34 17.91
C ALA A 39 -5.66 -32.09 18.75
N GLY A 40 -6.60 -31.16 18.75
CA GLY A 40 -6.52 -29.89 19.47
C GLY A 40 -6.74 -28.67 18.59
N SER A 41 -6.98 -27.53 19.24
CA SER A 41 -7.17 -26.24 18.59
C SER A 41 -6.04 -25.26 18.90
N PHE A 42 -5.50 -25.32 20.12
CA PHE A 42 -4.41 -24.47 20.57
C PHE A 42 -3.25 -25.29 21.11
N THR A 43 -2.03 -24.87 20.81
CA THR A 43 -0.80 -25.51 21.27
C THR A 43 0.03 -24.55 22.09
N LEU A 44 0.43 -24.98 23.29
CA LEU A 44 1.48 -24.34 24.08
C LEU A 44 2.84 -25.00 23.82
N VAL A 45 3.83 -24.21 23.47
CA VAL A 45 5.23 -24.66 23.35
C VAL A 45 5.87 -24.63 24.74
N THR A 46 6.23 -25.79 25.28
CA THR A 46 6.71 -25.90 26.68
C THR A 46 8.22 -25.70 26.84
N PHE A 47 9.00 -25.74 25.75
CA PHE A 47 10.46 -25.61 25.80
C PHE A 47 10.97 -24.36 26.55
N PRO A 48 10.38 -23.16 26.36
CA PRO A 48 10.81 -21.97 27.09
C PRO A 48 10.57 -22.05 28.60
N LEU A 49 9.67 -22.92 29.05
CA LEU A 49 9.26 -23.05 30.45
C LEU A 49 10.18 -23.99 31.25
N THR A 50 11.01 -24.78 30.58
CA THR A 50 11.91 -25.77 31.21
C THR A 50 12.80 -25.18 32.30
N LYS A 51 13.38 -24.00 32.05
CA LYS A 51 14.23 -23.30 33.03
C LYS A 51 13.45 -22.85 34.26
N ALA A 52 12.23 -22.34 34.07
CA ALA A 52 11.40 -21.83 35.17
C ALA A 52 10.87 -22.98 36.03
N PHE A 53 10.49 -24.10 35.41
CA PHE A 53 9.82 -25.21 36.09
C PHE A 53 10.76 -26.33 36.54
N GLY A 54 12.01 -26.36 36.04
CA GLY A 54 12.99 -27.38 36.40
C GLY A 54 12.61 -28.80 35.94
N LYS A 55 11.79 -28.91 34.90
CA LYS A 55 11.27 -30.18 34.35
C LYS A 55 11.48 -30.26 32.85
N GLY A 56 11.46 -31.48 32.31
CA GLY A 56 11.51 -31.71 30.87
C GLY A 56 10.23 -31.22 30.17
N PRO A 57 10.28 -30.80 28.90
CA PRO A 57 9.14 -30.19 28.20
C PRO A 57 7.92 -31.12 28.12
N GLU A 58 8.10 -32.42 27.92
CA GLU A 58 6.99 -33.38 27.93
C GLU A 58 6.33 -33.50 29.31
N GLN A 59 7.12 -33.49 30.39
CA GLN A 59 6.60 -33.53 31.76
C GLN A 59 5.83 -32.25 32.10
N ILE A 60 6.30 -31.10 31.60
CA ILE A 60 5.60 -29.82 31.75
C ILE A 60 4.26 -29.87 31.02
N GLY A 61 4.26 -30.29 29.76
CA GLY A 61 3.04 -30.43 28.97
C GLY A 61 2.04 -31.35 29.65
N GLN A 62 2.51 -32.51 30.16
CA GLN A 62 1.66 -33.49 30.81
C GLN A 62 1.01 -32.88 32.07
N ALA A 63 1.81 -32.31 32.97
CA ALA A 63 1.29 -31.82 34.24
C ALA A 63 0.36 -30.60 34.08
N LEU A 64 0.64 -29.71 33.12
CA LEU A 64 -0.26 -28.60 32.79
C LEU A 64 -1.56 -29.13 32.17
N GLY A 65 -1.48 -30.07 31.22
CA GLY A 65 -2.65 -30.65 30.56
C GLY A 65 -3.58 -31.40 31.52
N GLU A 66 -3.01 -32.20 32.43
CA GLU A 66 -3.76 -32.90 33.50
C GLU A 66 -4.50 -31.89 34.38
N TRP A 67 -3.81 -30.85 34.83
CA TRP A 67 -4.42 -29.82 35.67
C TRP A 67 -5.55 -29.08 34.94
N LEU A 68 -5.32 -28.68 33.69
CA LEU A 68 -6.31 -27.96 32.88
C LEU A 68 -7.57 -28.80 32.67
N THR A 69 -7.42 -30.07 32.29
CA THR A 69 -8.58 -30.95 32.05
C THR A 69 -9.40 -31.16 33.31
N ALA A 70 -8.77 -31.16 34.49
CA ALA A 70 -9.46 -31.32 35.76
C ALA A 70 -10.09 -30.02 36.32
N ASN A 71 -9.56 -28.84 35.97
CA ASN A 71 -9.91 -27.58 36.64
C ASN A 71 -10.41 -26.46 35.71
N ALA A 72 -10.25 -26.60 34.39
CA ALA A 72 -10.64 -25.59 33.40
C ALA A 72 -11.73 -26.17 32.48
N PRO A 73 -13.02 -25.80 32.69
CA PRO A 73 -14.13 -26.31 31.88
C PRO A 73 -13.99 -26.10 30.36
N ALA A 74 -13.22 -25.09 29.96
CA ALA A 74 -12.95 -24.78 28.56
C ALA A 74 -12.07 -25.85 27.85
N VAL A 75 -11.38 -26.72 28.61
CA VAL A 75 -10.47 -27.74 28.07
C VAL A 75 -11.13 -29.12 28.23
N ALA A 76 -11.53 -29.73 27.11
CA ALA A 76 -12.13 -31.06 27.08
C ALA A 76 -11.08 -32.19 27.12
N GLY A 77 -9.87 -31.91 26.64
CA GLY A 77 -8.79 -32.87 26.61
C GLY A 77 -7.48 -32.25 26.16
N TYR A 78 -6.43 -33.07 26.12
CA TYR A 78 -5.12 -32.65 25.64
C TYR A 78 -4.31 -33.84 25.16
N ASN A 79 -3.26 -33.55 24.40
CA ASN A 79 -2.19 -34.49 24.11
C ASN A 79 -0.84 -33.75 24.11
N VAL A 80 0.23 -34.48 24.42
CA VAL A 80 1.59 -33.95 24.45
C VAL A 80 2.42 -34.67 23.41
N VAL A 81 2.96 -33.93 22.46
CA VAL A 81 3.84 -34.47 21.42
C VAL A 81 5.16 -33.73 21.48
N LYS A 82 6.24 -34.37 21.94
CA LYS A 82 7.60 -33.79 21.96
C LYS A 82 7.66 -32.37 22.55
N GLY A 83 6.98 -32.12 23.67
CA GLY A 83 6.97 -30.80 24.31
C GLY A 83 5.98 -29.77 23.73
N PHE A 84 5.12 -30.19 22.80
CA PHE A 84 3.97 -29.42 22.36
C PHE A 84 2.74 -29.93 23.10
N LEU A 85 2.19 -29.10 24.00
CA LEU A 85 0.92 -29.38 24.68
C LEU A 85 -0.21 -28.89 23.78
N ASN A 86 -0.92 -29.82 23.14
CA ASN A 86 -2.07 -29.54 22.29
C ASN A 86 -3.35 -29.66 23.13
N LEU A 87 -4.19 -28.63 23.11
CA LEU A 87 -5.41 -28.51 23.91
C LEU A 87 -6.64 -28.71 23.02
N GLU A 88 -7.49 -29.65 23.41
CA GLU A 88 -8.81 -29.84 22.83
C GLU A 88 -9.82 -29.00 23.61
N ILE A 89 -10.50 -28.11 22.90
CA ILE A 89 -11.43 -27.15 23.50
C ILE A 89 -12.83 -27.76 23.55
N ALA A 90 -13.52 -27.55 24.67
CA ALA A 90 -14.87 -28.07 24.85
C ALA A 90 -15.87 -27.47 23.85
N ASP A 91 -16.77 -28.31 23.32
CA ASP A 91 -17.81 -27.91 22.35
C ASP A 91 -18.66 -26.74 22.85
N ALA A 92 -18.90 -26.67 24.16
CA ALA A 92 -19.64 -25.58 24.78
C ALA A 92 -19.01 -24.20 24.53
N GLU A 93 -17.68 -24.10 24.49
CA GLU A 93 -16.97 -22.85 24.21
C GLU A 93 -17.16 -22.41 22.75
N TRP A 94 -17.15 -23.35 21.81
CA TRP A 94 -17.40 -23.06 20.40
C TRP A 94 -18.84 -22.63 20.16
N LEU A 95 -19.80 -23.31 20.80
CA LEU A 95 -21.22 -22.96 20.73
C LEU A 95 -21.50 -21.59 21.36
N GLN A 96 -20.85 -21.29 22.50
CA GLN A 96 -20.94 -19.97 23.13
C GLN A 96 -20.38 -18.90 22.20
N LEU A 97 -19.16 -19.09 21.68
CA LEU A 97 -18.54 -18.14 20.75
C LEU A 97 -19.40 -17.92 19.50
N PHE A 98 -19.94 -18.99 18.92
CA PHE A 98 -20.83 -18.89 17.77
C PHE A 98 -22.10 -18.12 18.11
N THR A 99 -22.70 -18.38 19.27
CA THR A 99 -23.89 -17.65 19.75
C THR A 99 -23.59 -16.17 19.92
N GLU A 100 -22.48 -15.81 20.57
CA GLU A 100 -22.04 -14.43 20.74
C GLU A 100 -21.82 -13.74 19.38
N LEU A 101 -21.14 -14.39 18.44
CA LEU A 101 -20.92 -13.86 17.09
C LEU A 101 -22.23 -13.70 16.31
N SER A 102 -23.17 -14.63 16.45
CA SER A 102 -24.47 -14.58 15.76
C SER A 102 -25.38 -13.44 16.23
N GLN A 103 -25.15 -12.94 17.45
CA GLN A 103 -25.88 -11.81 18.02
C GLN A 103 -25.28 -10.46 17.62
N GLN A 104 -24.05 -10.45 17.09
CA GLN A 104 -23.42 -9.21 16.63
C GLN A 104 -24.02 -8.79 15.29
N PRO A 105 -24.27 -7.47 15.09
CA PRO A 105 -24.65 -6.96 13.78
C PRO A 105 -23.63 -7.35 12.71
N ALA A 106 -24.09 -7.68 11.51
CA ALA A 106 -23.20 -7.93 10.38
C ALA A 106 -22.29 -6.71 10.15
N GLY A 107 -20.99 -6.94 10.06
CA GLY A 107 -20.00 -5.87 9.91
C GLY A 107 -19.69 -5.09 11.19
N ALA A 108 -20.10 -5.59 12.37
CA ALA A 108 -19.66 -5.03 13.64
C ALA A 108 -18.11 -5.03 13.70
N PRO A 109 -17.49 -3.91 14.14
CA PRO A 109 -16.05 -3.86 14.26
C PRO A 109 -15.51 -4.91 15.23
N VAL A 110 -14.37 -5.52 14.90
CA VAL A 110 -13.61 -6.39 15.78
C VAL A 110 -12.51 -5.56 16.43
N PRO A 111 -12.64 -5.19 17.72
CA PRO A 111 -11.67 -4.31 18.36
C PRO A 111 -10.24 -4.87 18.26
N PHE A 112 -9.33 -4.00 17.85
CA PHE A 112 -7.91 -4.31 17.76
C PHE A 112 -7.11 -3.14 18.33
N ASP A 113 -6.03 -3.45 19.05
CA ASP A 113 -5.10 -2.45 19.59
C ASP A 113 -4.14 -1.97 18.49
N GLY A 114 -4.71 -1.31 17.50
CA GLY A 114 -4.00 -0.80 16.33
C GLY A 114 -4.33 0.66 16.04
N PRO A 115 -3.84 1.19 14.91
CA PRO A 115 -4.04 2.59 14.57
C PRO A 115 -5.52 2.93 14.41
N ARG A 116 -5.96 4.03 15.03
CA ARG A 116 -7.38 4.45 15.05
C ARG A 116 -7.76 5.37 13.90
N ASN A 117 -6.78 6.07 13.33
CA ASN A 117 -6.96 6.92 12.15
C ASN A 117 -5.86 6.56 11.15
N VAL A 118 -6.25 6.10 9.96
CA VAL A 118 -5.32 5.61 8.94
C VAL A 118 -5.65 6.23 7.59
N VAL A 119 -4.62 6.66 6.87
CA VAL A 119 -4.73 6.95 5.44
C VAL A 119 -4.13 5.77 4.69
N VAL A 120 -4.87 5.22 3.74
CA VAL A 120 -4.36 4.18 2.83
C VAL A 120 -4.36 4.77 1.43
N GLU A 121 -3.16 5.07 0.92
CA GLU A 121 -2.97 5.55 -0.44
C GLU A 121 -2.80 4.34 -1.39
N TYR A 122 -3.54 4.30 -2.49
CA TYR A 122 -3.36 3.30 -3.53
C TYR A 122 -3.87 3.75 -4.91
N SER A 123 -3.62 2.87 -5.89
CA SER A 123 -3.75 3.11 -7.33
C SER A 123 -2.70 4.08 -7.88
N SER A 124 -2.76 5.34 -7.48
CA SER A 124 -1.86 6.45 -7.83
C SER A 124 -1.44 6.44 -9.31
N PRO A 125 -2.41 6.53 -10.25
CA PRO A 125 -2.14 6.33 -11.67
C PRO A 125 -1.53 7.57 -12.33
N ASN A 126 -0.88 7.37 -13.48
CA ASN A 126 -0.45 8.45 -14.37
C ASN A 126 -1.50 8.68 -15.45
N THR A 127 -1.80 9.93 -15.78
CA THR A 127 -2.90 10.24 -16.71
C THR A 127 -2.56 10.11 -18.20
N ASN A 128 -1.32 9.78 -18.53
CA ASN A 128 -0.89 9.58 -19.92
C ASN A 128 -1.20 8.17 -20.48
N LYS A 129 -1.78 7.27 -19.68
CA LYS A 129 -2.04 5.88 -20.07
C LYS A 129 -3.27 5.29 -19.37
N PRO A 130 -3.93 4.29 -19.98
CA PRO A 130 -5.03 3.59 -19.33
C PRO A 130 -4.55 2.66 -18.21
N LEU A 131 -5.47 2.35 -17.28
CA LEU A 131 -5.23 1.33 -16.26
C LEU A 131 -5.12 -0.06 -16.90
N HIS A 132 -3.97 -0.70 -16.75
CA HIS A 132 -3.72 -2.10 -17.12
C HIS A 132 -3.69 -3.06 -15.91
N LEU A 133 -3.63 -4.37 -16.17
CA LEU A 133 -3.58 -5.45 -15.18
C LEU A 133 -2.58 -5.21 -14.03
N GLY A 134 -1.40 -4.67 -14.32
CA GLY A 134 -0.40 -4.31 -13.30
C GLY A 134 -0.91 -3.36 -12.20
N HIS A 135 -1.88 -2.48 -12.49
CA HIS A 135 -2.48 -1.61 -11.47
C HIS A 135 -3.47 -2.33 -10.56
N LEU A 136 -4.05 -3.45 -11.00
CA LEU A 136 -5.03 -4.20 -10.19
C LEU A 136 -4.41 -4.71 -8.89
N ARG A 137 -3.13 -5.10 -8.91
CA ARG A 137 -2.41 -5.50 -7.70
C ARG A 137 -2.44 -4.41 -6.63
N ASN A 138 -2.08 -3.18 -6.99
CA ASN A 138 -2.03 -2.07 -6.05
C ASN A 138 -3.45 -1.67 -5.59
N ASN A 139 -4.40 -1.65 -6.52
CA ASN A 139 -5.80 -1.34 -6.23
C ASN A 139 -6.42 -2.32 -5.23
N PHE A 140 -6.32 -3.63 -5.50
CA PHE A 140 -6.92 -4.63 -4.62
C PHE A 140 -6.17 -4.77 -3.29
N LEU A 141 -4.84 -4.63 -3.28
CA LEU A 141 -4.08 -4.65 -2.04
C LEU A 141 -4.45 -3.46 -1.15
N GLY A 142 -4.43 -2.25 -1.69
CA GLY A 142 -4.78 -1.03 -0.96
C GLY A 142 -6.21 -1.06 -0.45
N TYR A 143 -7.17 -1.41 -1.32
CA TYR A 143 -8.57 -1.53 -0.94
C TYR A 143 -8.78 -2.60 0.16
N SER A 144 -8.19 -3.79 0.01
CA SER A 144 -8.34 -4.87 1.00
C SER A 144 -7.75 -4.49 2.36
N VAL A 145 -6.58 -3.83 2.36
CA VAL A 145 -5.96 -3.33 3.59
C VAL A 145 -6.84 -2.27 4.25
N ALA A 146 -7.41 -1.34 3.47
CA ALA A 146 -8.32 -0.33 3.98
C ALA A 146 -9.58 -0.95 4.62
N GLU A 147 -10.22 -1.92 3.97
CA GLU A 147 -11.41 -2.58 4.50
C GLU A 147 -11.11 -3.46 5.73
N ILE A 148 -9.96 -4.13 5.77
CA ILE A 148 -9.51 -4.89 6.96
C ILE A 148 -9.31 -3.94 8.14
N LEU A 149 -8.63 -2.81 7.95
CA LEU A 149 -8.43 -1.81 8.99
C LEU A 149 -9.75 -1.19 9.45
N LYS A 150 -10.68 -0.92 8.53
CA LYS A 150 -12.02 -0.44 8.86
C LYS A 150 -12.80 -1.45 9.69
N ALA A 151 -12.66 -2.74 9.39
CA ALA A 151 -13.26 -3.82 10.16
C ALA A 151 -12.72 -3.91 11.60
N THR A 152 -11.59 -3.28 11.93
CA THR A 152 -11.12 -3.17 13.33
C THR A 152 -11.72 -2.00 14.10
N GLY A 153 -12.53 -1.17 13.43
CA GLY A 153 -13.11 0.05 13.98
C GLY A 153 -12.20 1.26 13.84
N ALA A 154 -11.16 1.19 13.00
CA ALA A 154 -10.36 2.36 12.62
C ALA A 154 -11.14 3.27 11.65
N THR A 155 -10.96 4.58 11.79
CA THR A 155 -11.33 5.56 10.78
C THR A 155 -10.30 5.50 9.66
N VAL A 156 -10.71 5.03 8.48
CA VAL A 156 -9.81 4.87 7.33
C VAL A 156 -10.21 5.86 6.24
N THR A 157 -9.22 6.57 5.69
CA THR A 157 -9.36 7.40 4.50
C THR A 157 -8.64 6.74 3.33
N LYS A 158 -9.39 6.34 2.30
CA LYS A 158 -8.88 5.79 1.04
C LYS A 158 -8.48 6.94 0.12
N ALA A 159 -7.18 7.12 -0.08
CA ALA A 159 -6.63 8.21 -0.87
C ALA A 159 -6.09 7.71 -2.21
N ASN A 160 -6.31 8.49 -3.26
CA ASN A 160 -5.68 8.29 -4.57
C ASN A 160 -4.82 9.51 -4.89
N LEU A 161 -3.51 9.34 -5.06
CA LEU A 161 -2.61 10.40 -5.50
C LEU A 161 -2.39 10.29 -7.01
N VAL A 162 -3.21 10.99 -7.78
CA VAL A 162 -3.16 10.96 -9.24
C VAL A 162 -1.99 11.80 -9.72
N ASN A 163 -1.12 11.17 -10.52
CA ASN A 163 -0.04 11.87 -11.22
C ASN A 163 -0.59 12.42 -12.54
N ASP A 164 -0.99 13.69 -12.48
CA ASP A 164 -1.62 14.43 -13.55
C ASP A 164 -0.72 15.54 -14.12
N ARG A 165 0.60 15.50 -13.86
CA ARG A 165 1.54 16.47 -14.43
C ARG A 165 2.79 15.83 -15.02
N GLY A 166 3.53 16.62 -15.79
CA GLY A 166 4.85 16.27 -16.29
C GLY A 166 4.91 15.91 -17.77
N ILE A 167 6.12 15.57 -18.20
CA ILE A 167 6.46 15.49 -19.63
C ILE A 167 5.63 14.46 -20.40
N HIS A 168 5.25 13.34 -19.78
CA HIS A 168 4.47 12.29 -20.45
C HIS A 168 3.07 12.75 -20.86
N ILE A 169 2.49 13.68 -20.12
CA ILE A 169 1.18 14.26 -20.43
C ILE A 169 1.34 15.29 -21.55
N CYS A 170 2.39 16.12 -21.48
CA CYS A 170 2.74 17.07 -22.56
C CYS A 170 2.95 16.35 -23.90
N LYS A 171 3.62 15.18 -23.89
CA LYS A 171 3.74 14.33 -25.09
C LYS A 171 2.38 13.96 -25.70
N SER A 172 1.44 13.55 -24.84
CA SER A 172 0.08 13.19 -25.27
C SER A 172 -0.68 14.41 -25.81
N MET A 173 -0.53 15.57 -25.17
CA MET A 173 -1.13 16.84 -25.58
C MET A 173 -0.59 17.34 -26.92
N ILE A 174 0.73 17.28 -27.15
CA ILE A 174 1.36 17.66 -28.43
C ILE A 174 0.86 16.76 -29.56
N ALA A 175 0.84 15.44 -29.36
CA ALA A 175 0.31 14.53 -30.37
C ALA A 175 -1.20 14.76 -30.62
N TYR A 176 -1.97 15.10 -29.60
CA TYR A 176 -3.37 15.48 -29.76
C TYR A 176 -3.54 16.77 -30.57
N GLN A 177 -2.75 17.81 -30.31
CA GLN A 177 -2.81 19.07 -31.06
C GLN A 177 -2.44 18.86 -32.53
N ARG A 178 -1.42 18.04 -32.82
CA ARG A 178 -0.93 17.81 -34.19
C ARG A 178 -1.79 16.84 -34.99
N PHE A 179 -2.29 15.79 -34.35
CA PHE A 179 -2.86 14.63 -35.05
C PHE A 179 -4.26 14.24 -34.55
N GLY A 180 -4.78 14.94 -33.55
CA GLY A 180 -6.05 14.60 -32.92
C GLY A 180 -7.28 15.15 -33.63
N GLU A 181 -7.12 16.16 -34.50
CA GLU A 181 -8.21 16.74 -35.31
C GLU A 181 -9.48 17.11 -34.50
N GLY A 182 -9.30 17.46 -33.22
CA GLY A 182 -10.41 17.79 -32.32
C GLY A 182 -11.21 16.59 -31.79
N ALA A 183 -10.74 15.36 -31.96
CA ALA A 183 -11.44 14.16 -31.54
C ALA A 183 -11.65 14.11 -30.01
N THR A 184 -12.89 13.88 -29.60
CA THR A 184 -13.29 13.58 -28.21
C THR A 184 -13.44 12.07 -27.99
N PRO A 185 -13.49 11.60 -26.72
CA PRO A 185 -13.79 10.21 -26.40
C PRO A 185 -15.04 9.67 -27.12
N GLU A 186 -16.09 10.49 -27.21
CA GLU A 186 -17.36 10.15 -27.87
C GLU A 186 -17.17 10.00 -29.38
N SER A 187 -16.54 10.99 -30.03
CA SER A 187 -16.32 10.95 -31.49
C SER A 187 -15.39 9.81 -31.92
N ALA A 188 -14.44 9.43 -31.04
CA ALA A 188 -13.49 8.36 -31.29
C ALA A 188 -14.03 6.97 -30.91
N GLY A 189 -15.15 6.89 -30.17
CA GLY A 189 -15.67 5.64 -29.61
C GLY A 189 -14.70 4.99 -28.62
N LEU A 190 -13.88 5.78 -27.91
CA LEU A 190 -12.85 5.30 -27.00
C LEU A 190 -13.08 5.84 -25.59
N LYS A 191 -12.74 5.02 -24.59
CA LYS A 191 -12.65 5.48 -23.20
C LYS A 191 -11.60 6.59 -23.08
N GLY A 192 -11.83 7.62 -22.26
CA GLY A 192 -10.99 8.82 -22.27
C GLY A 192 -9.51 8.59 -21.93
N ASP A 193 -9.20 7.73 -20.98
CA ASP A 193 -7.83 7.29 -20.67
C ASP A 193 -7.19 6.44 -21.79
N HIS A 194 -7.99 5.73 -22.59
CA HIS A 194 -7.52 5.04 -23.80
C HIS A 194 -7.24 6.03 -24.92
N LEU A 195 -8.05 7.09 -25.05
CA LEU A 195 -7.82 8.15 -26.03
C LEU A 195 -6.52 8.90 -25.72
N ALA A 196 -6.28 9.30 -24.46
CA ALA A 196 -5.01 9.89 -24.05
C ALA A 196 -3.83 8.95 -24.31
N GLY A 197 -3.97 7.67 -23.96
CA GLY A 197 -2.95 6.65 -24.24
C GLY A 197 -2.67 6.44 -25.73
N LYS A 198 -3.68 6.54 -26.60
CA LYS A 198 -3.51 6.51 -28.06
C LYS A 198 -2.57 7.62 -28.52
N TYR A 199 -2.77 8.85 -28.04
CA TYR A 199 -1.91 9.98 -28.42
C TYR A 199 -0.52 9.88 -27.82
N TYR A 200 -0.36 9.31 -26.62
CA TYR A 200 0.96 8.99 -26.09
C TYR A 200 1.73 8.02 -27.01
N VAL A 201 1.07 6.96 -27.47
CA VAL A 201 1.69 6.00 -28.42
C VAL A 201 2.00 6.65 -29.76
N LEU A 202 1.11 7.52 -30.25
CA LEU A 202 1.32 8.25 -31.51
C LEU A 202 2.50 9.21 -31.42
N PHE A 203 2.65 9.92 -30.29
CA PHE A 203 3.84 10.73 -30.00
C PHE A 203 5.11 9.89 -30.10
N GLU A 204 5.18 8.77 -29.38
CA GLU A 204 6.38 7.92 -29.34
C GLU A 204 6.73 7.32 -30.70
N LYS A 205 5.74 7.07 -31.56
CA LYS A 205 5.95 6.64 -32.94
C LYS A 205 6.67 7.72 -33.75
N HIS A 206 6.11 8.93 -33.81
CA HIS A 206 6.69 10.02 -34.58
C HIS A 206 8.02 10.51 -34.00
N TYR A 207 8.14 10.55 -32.68
CA TYR A 207 9.41 10.86 -32.01
C TYR A 207 10.53 9.89 -32.40
N ARG A 208 10.22 8.59 -32.52
CA ARG A 208 11.20 7.60 -32.99
C ARG A 208 11.56 7.79 -34.47
N GLU A 209 10.63 8.23 -35.29
CA GLU A 209 10.88 8.57 -36.70
C GLU A 209 11.84 9.77 -36.80
N GLU A 210 11.61 10.83 -36.01
CA GLU A 210 12.50 12.00 -35.94
C GLU A 210 13.91 11.65 -35.45
N ILE A 211 14.02 10.81 -34.41
CA ILE A 211 15.33 10.34 -33.93
C ILE A 211 16.09 9.63 -35.06
N LYS A 212 15.43 8.70 -35.77
CA LYS A 212 16.07 7.95 -36.87
C LYS A 212 16.52 8.86 -38.00
N GLN A 213 15.76 9.92 -38.28
CA GLN A 213 16.14 10.90 -39.29
C GLN A 213 17.42 11.66 -38.85
N LEU A 214 17.46 12.16 -37.61
CA LEU A 214 18.64 12.84 -37.07
C LEU A 214 19.87 11.93 -37.02
N GLU A 215 19.68 10.64 -36.69
CA GLU A 215 20.76 9.65 -36.75
C GLU A 215 21.27 9.43 -38.17
N ALA A 216 20.38 9.38 -39.16
CA ALA A 216 20.76 9.30 -40.57
C ALA A 216 21.51 10.55 -41.06
N GLU A 217 21.25 11.71 -40.44
CA GLU A 217 21.97 12.97 -40.64
C GLU A 217 23.30 13.05 -39.86
N GLY A 218 23.66 11.99 -39.12
CA GLY A 218 24.94 11.87 -38.42
C GLY A 218 24.93 12.34 -36.97
N VAL A 219 23.76 12.67 -36.41
CA VAL A 219 23.62 13.05 -34.99
C VAL A 219 23.70 11.81 -34.11
N ALA A 220 24.54 11.84 -33.07
CA ALA A 220 24.63 10.74 -32.11
C ALA A 220 23.28 10.48 -31.43
N ASN A 221 22.92 9.22 -31.21
CA ASN A 221 21.61 8.81 -30.67
C ASN A 221 21.17 9.60 -29.42
N GLU A 222 22.07 9.78 -28.45
CA GLU A 222 21.76 10.49 -27.20
C GLU A 222 21.47 11.98 -27.42
N ILE A 223 22.08 12.59 -28.44
CA ILE A 223 21.81 13.97 -28.84
C ILE A 223 20.50 14.03 -29.62
N ALA A 224 20.29 13.09 -30.55
CA ALA A 224 19.07 12.99 -31.36
C ALA A 224 17.82 12.87 -30.48
N LYS A 225 17.85 12.05 -29.41
CA LYS A 225 16.76 11.95 -28.43
C LYS A 225 16.39 13.31 -27.80
N LYS A 226 17.38 14.17 -27.55
CA LYS A 226 17.16 15.48 -26.90
C LYS A 226 16.78 16.56 -27.90
N GLN A 227 17.26 16.46 -29.15
CA GLN A 227 17.08 17.48 -30.19
C GLN A 227 15.93 17.18 -31.15
N ALA A 228 15.27 16.03 -31.04
CA ALA A 228 14.09 15.74 -31.85
C ALA A 228 13.03 16.84 -31.65
N PRO A 229 12.47 17.42 -32.74
CA PRO A 229 11.51 18.51 -32.67
C PRO A 229 10.34 18.26 -31.71
N LEU A 230 9.72 17.07 -31.75
CA LEU A 230 8.62 16.74 -30.85
C LEU A 230 9.01 16.74 -29.37
N MET A 231 10.25 16.36 -29.05
CA MET A 231 10.73 16.38 -27.66
C MET A 231 10.95 17.82 -27.17
N LEU A 232 11.48 18.69 -28.03
CA LEU A 232 11.65 20.11 -27.72
C LEU A 232 10.29 20.80 -27.52
N GLU A 233 9.31 20.51 -28.37
CA GLU A 233 7.94 21.01 -28.23
C GLU A 233 7.27 20.53 -26.93
N ALA A 234 7.46 19.25 -26.56
CA ALA A 234 6.93 18.73 -25.30
C ALA A 234 7.59 19.39 -24.08
N GLN A 235 8.88 19.73 -24.16
CA GLN A 235 9.59 20.47 -23.10
C GLN A 235 9.10 21.92 -23.01
N GLU A 236 8.91 22.60 -24.14
CA GLU A 236 8.36 23.95 -24.18
C GLU A 236 6.93 23.97 -23.61
N MET A 237 6.09 23.00 -23.98
CA MET A 237 4.74 22.86 -23.41
C MET A 237 4.76 22.64 -21.90
N LEU A 238 5.71 21.85 -21.38
CA LEU A 238 5.86 21.66 -19.94
C LEU A 238 6.21 22.99 -19.24
N GLN A 239 7.11 23.79 -19.81
CA GLN A 239 7.45 25.11 -19.26
C GLN A 239 6.24 26.06 -19.29
N LYS A 240 5.45 26.05 -20.38
CA LYS A 240 4.20 26.82 -20.48
C LYS A 240 3.16 26.37 -19.45
N TRP A 241 3.04 25.06 -19.23
CA TRP A 241 2.16 24.50 -18.20
C TRP A 241 2.59 24.97 -16.80
N GLU A 242 3.89 24.94 -16.48
CA GLU A 242 4.42 25.42 -15.20
C GLU A 242 4.23 26.94 -15.02
N ALA A 243 4.27 27.70 -16.11
CA ALA A 243 3.98 29.14 -16.13
C ALA A 243 2.48 29.47 -16.08
N GLY A 244 1.59 28.48 -16.16
CA GLY A 244 0.14 28.67 -16.13
C GLY A 244 -0.44 29.26 -17.42
N ASP A 245 0.18 29.00 -18.57
CA ASP A 245 -0.34 29.42 -19.88
C ASP A 245 -1.79 28.96 -20.10
N GLU A 246 -2.68 29.90 -20.44
CA GLU A 246 -4.12 29.65 -20.47
C GLU A 246 -4.52 28.55 -21.47
N GLU A 247 -3.91 28.52 -22.65
CA GLU A 247 -4.25 27.55 -23.70
C GLU A 247 -3.75 26.15 -23.32
N VAL A 248 -2.52 26.05 -22.81
CA VAL A 248 -1.93 24.80 -22.35
C VAL A 248 -2.72 24.23 -21.16
N MET A 249 -3.09 25.08 -20.20
CA MET A 249 -3.89 24.67 -19.05
C MET A 249 -5.30 24.23 -19.46
N ALA A 250 -5.96 24.93 -20.40
CA ALA A 250 -7.27 24.54 -20.91
C ALA A 250 -7.24 23.17 -21.60
N LEU A 251 -6.20 22.90 -22.40
CA LEU A 251 -6.00 21.60 -23.03
C LEU A 251 -5.72 20.50 -21.99
N TRP A 252 -4.87 20.80 -21.01
CA TRP A 252 -4.51 19.89 -19.93
C TRP A 252 -5.74 19.49 -19.10
N HIS A 253 -6.56 20.45 -18.69
CA HIS A 253 -7.81 20.19 -17.96
C HIS A 253 -8.76 19.31 -18.77
N ARG A 254 -8.91 19.60 -20.07
CA ARG A 254 -9.78 18.83 -20.96
C ARG A 254 -9.33 17.38 -21.07
N MET A 255 -8.06 17.15 -21.39
CA MET A 255 -7.54 15.79 -21.59
C MET A 255 -7.53 14.99 -20.30
N ASN A 256 -7.13 15.59 -19.18
CA ASN A 256 -7.16 14.91 -17.88
C ASN A 256 -8.58 14.61 -17.41
N GLY A 257 -9.55 15.50 -17.68
CA GLY A 257 -10.96 15.22 -17.40
C GLY A 257 -11.43 13.91 -18.04
N TRP A 258 -11.13 13.71 -19.33
CA TRP A 258 -11.45 12.46 -20.03
C TRP A 258 -10.76 11.24 -19.38
N VAL A 259 -9.51 11.39 -18.96
CA VAL A 259 -8.76 10.32 -18.30
C VAL A 259 -9.40 9.97 -16.95
N TYR A 260 -9.80 10.97 -16.16
CA TYR A 260 -10.46 10.76 -14.88
C TYR A 260 -11.78 10.02 -15.04
N ASP A 261 -12.60 10.38 -16.02
CA ASP A 261 -13.83 9.67 -16.34
C ASP A 261 -13.56 8.19 -16.72
N GLY A 262 -12.50 7.95 -17.50
CA GLY A 262 -12.04 6.61 -17.84
C GLY A 262 -11.58 5.80 -16.62
N PHE A 263 -10.79 6.41 -15.73
CA PHE A 263 -10.35 5.77 -14.49
C PHE A 263 -11.54 5.45 -13.59
N ASN A 264 -12.48 6.38 -13.42
CA ASN A 264 -13.68 6.19 -12.62
C ASN A 264 -14.53 5.02 -13.13
N ALA A 265 -14.73 4.90 -14.44
CA ALA A 265 -15.42 3.75 -15.03
C ALA A 265 -14.72 2.42 -14.70
N THR A 266 -13.38 2.41 -14.70
CA THR A 266 -12.60 1.22 -14.35
C THR A 266 -12.71 0.89 -12.87
N TYR A 267 -12.58 1.87 -11.98
CA TYR A 267 -12.69 1.70 -10.52
C TYR A 267 -14.07 1.17 -10.11
N ALA A 268 -15.14 1.75 -10.67
CA ALA A 268 -16.50 1.29 -10.46
C ALA A 268 -16.67 -0.17 -10.90
N ASN A 269 -16.12 -0.55 -12.06
CA ASN A 269 -16.22 -1.91 -12.57
C ASN A 269 -15.47 -2.94 -11.70
N ILE A 270 -14.35 -2.56 -11.09
CA ILE A 270 -13.57 -3.46 -10.22
C ILE A 270 -14.00 -3.42 -8.74
N GLY A 271 -15.00 -2.62 -8.39
CA GLY A 271 -15.52 -2.52 -7.02
C GLY A 271 -14.57 -1.82 -6.05
N VAL A 272 -13.74 -0.89 -6.55
CA VAL A 272 -12.80 -0.11 -5.74
C VAL A 272 -13.26 1.35 -5.70
N ASP A 273 -13.24 1.96 -4.53
CA ASP A 273 -13.67 3.33 -4.28
C ASP A 273 -12.55 4.16 -3.62
N PHE A 274 -12.77 5.47 -3.46
CA PHE A 274 -11.85 6.39 -2.81
C PHE A 274 -12.64 7.48 -2.06
N ASP A 275 -12.14 7.91 -0.91
CA ASP A 275 -12.72 9.03 -0.15
C ASP A 275 -12.14 10.37 -0.59
N LYS A 276 -10.88 10.36 -1.04
CA LYS A 276 -10.13 11.55 -1.45
C LYS A 276 -9.29 11.28 -2.69
N PHE A 277 -9.38 12.20 -3.64
CA PHE A 277 -8.44 12.31 -4.76
C PHE A 277 -7.52 13.50 -4.50
N TYR A 278 -6.23 13.23 -4.52
CA TYR A 278 -5.16 14.22 -4.53
C TYR A 278 -4.53 14.22 -5.92
N TYR A 279 -4.03 15.37 -6.32
CA TYR A 279 -3.44 15.57 -7.64
C TYR A 279 -2.05 16.16 -7.44
N GLU A 280 -1.04 15.61 -8.10
CA GLU A 280 0.33 16.16 -8.04
C GLU A 280 0.37 17.61 -8.50
N SER A 281 -0.46 18.00 -9.47
CA SER A 281 -0.66 19.39 -9.90
C SER A 281 -1.08 20.33 -8.77
N GLY A 282 -1.78 19.83 -7.73
CA GLY A 282 -2.21 20.60 -6.57
C GLY A 282 -1.24 20.61 -5.40
N THR A 283 -0.25 19.71 -5.37
CA THR A 283 0.64 19.53 -4.21
C THR A 283 2.10 19.92 -4.48
N TYR A 284 2.54 20.01 -5.74
CA TYR A 284 3.95 20.27 -6.06
C TYR A 284 4.46 21.64 -5.59
N LEU A 285 3.60 22.66 -5.53
CA LEU A 285 3.96 24.00 -5.04
C LEU A 285 4.39 23.96 -3.56
N LEU A 286 3.68 23.17 -2.74
CA LEU A 286 4.04 22.95 -1.33
C LEU A 286 5.41 22.27 -1.19
N GLY A 287 5.77 21.40 -2.15
CA GLY A 287 7.07 20.71 -2.15
C GLY A 287 8.25 21.68 -2.24
N LYS A 288 8.17 22.68 -3.12
CA LYS A 288 9.25 23.67 -3.30
C LYS A 288 9.51 24.48 -2.02
N GLU A 289 8.46 24.93 -1.36
CA GLU A 289 8.57 25.66 -0.08
C GLU A 289 9.29 24.82 1.00
N ARG A 290 9.02 23.51 1.06
CA ARG A 290 9.68 22.59 2.00
C ARG A 290 11.15 22.36 1.67
N VAL A 291 11.51 22.34 0.39
CA VAL A 291 12.92 22.25 -0.03
C VAL A 291 13.68 23.50 0.39
N GLU A 292 13.10 24.69 0.24
CA GLU A 292 13.71 25.94 0.70
C GLU A 292 13.87 25.97 2.22
N GLU A 293 12.84 25.55 2.97
CA GLU A 293 12.91 25.43 4.42
C GLU A 293 14.02 24.46 4.87
N GLY A 294 14.15 23.30 4.22
CA GLY A 294 15.18 22.31 4.55
C GLY A 294 16.60 22.77 4.22
N LEU A 295 16.78 23.60 3.18
CA LEU A 295 18.05 24.28 2.90
C LEU A 295 18.41 25.28 4.00
N GLN A 296 17.45 26.10 4.43
CA GLN A 296 17.66 27.08 5.51
C GLN A 296 18.05 26.41 6.83
N LYS A 297 17.51 25.21 7.10
CA LYS A 297 17.82 24.41 8.29
C LYS A 297 19.11 23.58 8.16
N GLY A 298 19.79 23.60 7.01
CA GLY A 298 21.00 22.80 6.77
C GLY A 298 20.75 21.30 6.67
N VAL A 299 19.49 20.87 6.50
CA VAL A 299 19.12 19.46 6.29
C VAL A 299 19.38 19.05 4.84
N PHE A 300 19.22 19.99 3.90
CA PHE A 300 19.49 19.81 2.48
C PHE A 300 20.72 20.63 2.07
N PHE A 301 21.35 20.23 0.97
CA PHE A 301 22.52 20.92 0.42
C PHE A 301 22.39 21.17 -1.09
N LYS A 302 23.11 22.18 -1.58
CA LYS A 302 23.20 22.50 -3.01
C LYS A 302 24.50 21.95 -3.60
N LYS A 303 24.41 21.33 -4.77
CA LYS A 303 25.58 20.99 -5.60
C LYS A 303 26.01 22.19 -6.45
N GLU A 304 27.22 22.11 -7.03
CA GLU A 304 27.81 23.17 -7.85
C GLU A 304 26.93 23.59 -9.05
N ASN A 305 26.16 22.65 -9.61
CA ASN A 305 25.23 22.93 -10.70
C ASN A 305 23.91 23.60 -10.25
N GLY A 306 23.77 23.96 -8.98
CA GLY A 306 22.58 24.62 -8.42
C GLY A 306 21.44 23.69 -7.99
N SER A 307 21.55 22.38 -8.23
CA SER A 307 20.53 21.40 -7.80
C SER A 307 20.58 21.14 -6.29
N VAL A 308 19.41 20.84 -5.70
CA VAL A 308 19.23 20.64 -4.25
C VAL A 308 19.07 19.16 -3.93
N TRP A 309 19.76 18.68 -2.90
CA TRP A 309 19.84 17.27 -2.52
C TRP A 309 19.71 17.05 -1.01
N VAL A 310 19.36 15.83 -0.64
CA VAL A 310 19.47 15.31 0.72
C VAL A 310 20.42 14.13 0.74
N ASP A 311 21.29 14.06 1.75
CA ASP A 311 22.19 12.93 1.98
C ASP A 311 21.49 11.96 2.94
N LEU A 312 21.33 10.72 2.49
CA LEU A 312 20.69 9.63 3.23
C LEU A 312 21.66 8.46 3.47
N GLN A 313 22.96 8.65 3.26
CA GLN A 313 23.96 7.59 3.39
C GLN A 313 24.06 7.02 4.80
N ALA A 314 23.84 7.86 5.82
CA ALA A 314 23.75 7.42 7.20
C ALA A 314 22.61 6.41 7.44
N GLU A 315 21.55 6.47 6.63
CA GLU A 315 20.40 5.56 6.65
C GLU A 315 20.57 4.38 5.67
N GLY A 316 21.74 4.25 5.02
CA GLY A 316 22.03 3.20 4.04
C GLY A 316 21.42 3.46 2.65
N LEU A 317 21.07 4.70 2.32
CA LEU A 317 20.51 5.11 1.03
C LEU A 317 21.44 6.10 0.29
N ASP A 318 21.20 6.30 -1.01
CA ASP A 318 21.97 7.27 -1.81
C ASP A 318 21.51 8.71 -1.55
N GLU A 319 22.32 9.68 -2.01
CA GLU A 319 21.90 11.07 -2.11
C GLU A 319 20.68 11.20 -3.04
N LYS A 320 19.66 11.93 -2.59
CA LYS A 320 18.41 12.10 -3.35
C LYS A 320 18.25 13.54 -3.83
N LEU A 321 18.01 13.69 -5.13
CA LEU A 321 17.68 14.97 -5.76
C LEU A 321 16.27 15.42 -5.34
N LEU A 322 16.16 16.66 -4.87
CA LEU A 322 14.92 17.30 -4.44
C LEU A 322 14.48 18.42 -5.40
N LEU A 323 15.43 19.17 -5.97
CA LEU A 323 15.15 20.23 -6.94
C LEU A 323 16.22 20.24 -8.03
N ARG A 324 15.80 20.23 -9.30
CA ARG A 324 16.72 20.30 -10.45
C ARG A 324 17.33 21.71 -10.59
N ALA A 325 18.42 21.78 -11.34
CA ALA A 325 19.14 23.04 -11.61
C ALA A 325 18.29 24.08 -12.37
N ASP A 326 17.33 23.62 -13.18
CA ASP A 326 16.38 24.47 -13.91
C ASP A 326 15.18 24.92 -13.05
N GLY A 327 15.18 24.60 -11.76
CA GLY A 327 14.10 24.95 -10.83
C GLY A 327 12.86 24.07 -10.95
N THR A 328 12.88 23.04 -11.79
CA THR A 328 11.83 22.02 -11.85
C THR A 328 11.94 21.09 -10.65
N SER A 329 10.80 20.82 -10.00
CA SER A 329 10.64 19.84 -8.93
C SER A 329 9.99 18.57 -9.46
#